data_AF-A0A369XNC9-F1
#
_entry.id   AF-A0A369XNC9-F1
#
_cell.length_a   1.000
_cell.length_b   1.000
_cell.length_c   1.000
_cell.angle_alpha   90.00
_cell.angle_beta   90.00
_cell.angle_gamma   90.00
#
_symmetry.space_group_name_H-M   'P 1'
#
loop_
_entity.id
_entity.type
_entity.pdbx_description
1 polymer ?
#
loop_
_entity_poly.entity_id
_entity_poly.type
_entity_poly.pdbx_seq_one_letter_code
_entity_poly.pdbx_strand_id
1 'polypeptide(L)'
;MAYYPVADRLLIINQTGKMVWELSNEGHEHAAIAALFARRFCISEARAWHDVGQLLRVLADGGWQADHAEGSDARLPAAGVAPATDSVGPTCCGIFCFGDSRIRAMSSVAAFDAGFFARFQHRLVEADGSEDVLEISQSGCRYLLVFRGSFVAEATTVSKMISFICELLLALEHPNRPLLAFCHAGAVVWKKHSLLMPGLSGAGKSTLTAFLAAHGFIYLGDDTVAVGEGDAALLPLPTCLSIKSGSWPIIEALYPALRSSPTINRFSRSLRYVDPQDNSVILPAAPAPSAIVFPTYSAGELTQLKPLSPLQTMICLLGAHASLSAPATEAKLRKLIDFVEKTPAYELSYAELPEAMQAIKEVLTSQNQ
;
A
#
# COMPACT_ATOMS: atom_id res chain seq x y z
N MET A 1 -11.51 16.13 -4.35
CA MET A 1 -10.87 14.88 -4.79
C MET A 1 -11.44 14.53 -6.15
N ALA A 2 -10.61 14.10 -7.09
CA ALA A 2 -11.04 13.62 -8.40
C ALA A 2 -10.61 12.16 -8.54
N TYR A 3 -11.56 11.28 -8.81
CA TYR A 3 -11.32 9.86 -9.07
C TYR A 3 -11.35 9.60 -10.57
N TYR A 4 -10.33 8.93 -11.09
CA TYR A 4 -10.16 8.62 -12.51
C TYR A 4 -10.41 7.12 -12.73
N PRO A 5 -11.60 6.73 -13.23
CA PRO A 5 -11.95 5.31 -13.36
C PRO A 5 -11.05 4.55 -14.33
N VAL A 6 -10.56 5.22 -15.38
CA VAL A 6 -9.71 4.60 -16.42
C VAL A 6 -8.28 4.39 -15.93
N ALA A 7 -7.76 5.27 -15.07
CA ALA A 7 -6.40 5.21 -14.55
C ALA A 7 -6.31 4.56 -13.15
N ASP A 8 -7.46 4.26 -12.52
CA ASP A 8 -7.58 3.79 -11.14
C ASP A 8 -6.74 4.63 -10.16
N ARG A 9 -6.92 5.96 -10.24
CA ARG A 9 -6.16 6.95 -9.47
C ARG A 9 -7.08 7.94 -8.79
N LEU A 10 -6.73 8.31 -7.56
CA LEU A 10 -7.42 9.32 -6.76
C LEU A 10 -6.48 10.51 -6.55
N LEU A 11 -6.83 11.66 -7.13
CA LEU A 11 -6.08 12.91 -6.95
C LEU A 11 -6.73 13.78 -5.87
N ILE A 12 -5.91 14.22 -4.91
CA ILE A 12 -6.30 15.25 -3.94
C ILE A 12 -5.88 16.60 -4.51
N ILE A 13 -6.87 17.32 -5.03
CA ILE A 13 -6.69 18.67 -5.56
C ILE A 13 -7.26 19.68 -4.55
N ASN A 14 -6.50 20.76 -4.32
CA ASN A 14 -6.99 21.90 -3.54
C ASN A 14 -8.08 22.67 -4.33
N GLN A 15 -8.67 23.70 -3.73
CA GLN A 15 -9.79 24.42 -4.33
C GLN A 15 -9.43 25.08 -5.68
N THR A 16 -8.21 25.58 -5.80
CA THR A 16 -7.68 26.18 -7.04
C THR A 16 -7.49 25.13 -8.14
N GLY A 17 -6.93 23.97 -7.81
CA GLY A 17 -6.78 22.84 -8.73
C GLY A 17 -8.12 22.25 -9.16
N LYS A 18 -9.11 22.21 -8.26
CA LYS A 18 -10.49 21.83 -8.58
C LYS A 18 -11.10 22.76 -9.64
N MET A 19 -10.90 24.07 -9.50
CA MET A 19 -11.44 25.06 -10.41
C MET A 19 -10.79 24.98 -11.81
N VAL A 20 -9.47 24.74 -11.88
CA VAL A 20 -8.79 24.46 -13.17
C VAL A 20 -9.35 23.20 -13.82
N TRP A 21 -9.56 22.14 -13.03
CA TRP A 21 -10.08 20.88 -13.52
C TRP A 21 -11.53 20.98 -14.05
N GLU A 22 -12.42 21.67 -13.32
CA GLU A 22 -13.81 21.91 -13.75
C GLU A 22 -13.87 22.70 -15.06
N LEU A 23 -13.17 23.84 -15.13
CA LEU A 23 -13.16 24.68 -16.33
C LEU A 23 -12.55 23.96 -17.54
N SER A 24 -11.52 23.13 -17.31
CA SER A 24 -10.94 22.36 -18.40
C SER A 24 -11.85 21.23 -18.88
N ASN A 25 -12.65 20.61 -18.00
CA ASN A 25 -13.67 19.63 -18.38
C ASN A 25 -14.86 20.29 -19.13
N GLU A 26 -15.13 21.56 -18.84
CA GLU A 26 -16.10 22.37 -19.59
C GLU A 26 -15.57 22.81 -20.97
N GLY A 27 -14.33 22.40 -21.33
CA GLY A 27 -13.71 22.66 -22.63
C GLY A 27 -13.02 24.01 -22.75
N HIS A 28 -12.80 24.72 -21.64
CA HIS A 28 -12.07 25.98 -21.67
C HIS A 28 -10.59 25.78 -21.97
N GLU A 29 -10.09 26.49 -22.98
CA GLU A 29 -8.66 26.48 -23.31
C GLU A 29 -7.82 27.07 -22.17
N HIS A 30 -6.56 26.62 -22.07
CA HIS A 30 -5.58 27.08 -21.08
C HIS A 30 -5.54 28.62 -20.98
N ALA A 31 -5.64 29.32 -22.11
CA ALA A 31 -5.68 30.77 -22.15
C ALA A 31 -6.87 31.40 -21.42
N ALA A 32 -8.06 30.84 -21.61
CA ALA A 32 -9.26 31.34 -20.96
C ALA A 32 -9.20 31.11 -19.45
N ILE A 33 -8.70 29.95 -19.01
CA ILE A 33 -8.52 29.62 -17.60
C ILE A 33 -7.49 30.55 -16.96
N ALA A 34 -6.35 30.77 -17.61
CA ALA A 34 -5.31 31.67 -17.13
C ALA A 34 -5.79 33.12 -16.99
N ALA A 35 -6.53 33.64 -17.97
CA ALA A 35 -7.11 34.98 -17.92
C ALA A 35 -8.13 35.13 -16.78
N LEU A 36 -8.95 34.10 -16.54
CA LEU A 36 -9.89 34.06 -15.42
C LEU A 36 -9.15 34.11 -14.07
N PHE A 37 -8.05 33.38 -13.95
CA PHE A 37 -7.25 33.31 -12.73
C PHE A 37 -6.48 34.62 -12.47
N ALA A 38 -5.93 35.24 -13.51
CA ALA A 38 -5.30 36.55 -13.42
C ALA A 38 -6.25 37.60 -12.84
N ARG A 39 -7.50 37.63 -13.34
CA ARG A 39 -8.55 38.54 -12.86
C ARG A 39 -9.01 38.19 -11.44
N ARG A 40 -9.22 36.91 -11.15
CA ARG A 40 -9.80 36.47 -9.87
C ARG A 40 -8.82 36.60 -8.70
N PHE A 41 -7.54 36.37 -8.93
CA PHE A 41 -6.50 36.39 -7.89
C PHE A 41 -5.62 37.65 -7.93
N CYS A 42 -5.93 38.60 -8.83
CA CYS A 42 -5.16 39.84 -9.01
C CYS A 42 -3.66 39.58 -9.24
N ILE A 43 -3.33 38.58 -10.06
CA ILE A 43 -1.96 38.23 -10.45
C ILE A 43 -1.73 38.54 -11.93
N SER A 44 -0.45 38.61 -12.35
CA SER A 44 -0.14 38.83 -13.77
C SER A 44 -0.59 37.66 -14.65
N GLU A 45 -1.00 37.95 -15.88
CA GLU A 45 -1.42 36.92 -16.85
C GLU A 45 -0.31 35.90 -17.10
N ALA A 46 0.95 36.33 -17.17
CA ALA A 46 2.10 35.44 -17.31
C ALA A 46 2.24 34.45 -16.13
N ARG A 47 1.97 34.91 -14.90
CA ARG A 47 2.01 34.06 -13.70
C ARG A 47 0.82 33.11 -13.67
N ALA A 48 -0.38 33.59 -13.94
CA ALA A 48 -1.57 32.75 -14.03
C ALA A 48 -1.43 31.67 -15.11
N TRP A 49 -0.87 32.01 -16.27
CA TRP A 49 -0.58 31.06 -17.34
C TRP A 49 0.35 29.95 -16.90
N HIS A 50 1.44 30.32 -16.23
CA HIS A 50 2.40 29.36 -15.70
C HIS A 50 1.77 28.42 -14.66
N ASP A 51 1.08 29.00 -13.67
CA ASP A 51 0.49 28.25 -12.54
C ASP A 51 -0.63 27.30 -13.02
N VAL A 52 -1.52 27.75 -13.91
CA VAL A 52 -2.54 26.89 -14.53
C VAL A 52 -1.89 25.79 -15.39
N GLY A 53 -0.83 26.12 -16.13
CA GLY A 53 -0.11 25.16 -16.96
C GLY A 53 0.66 24.10 -16.16
N GLN A 54 1.09 24.41 -14.93
CA GLN A 54 1.62 23.41 -14.01
C GLN A 54 0.52 22.49 -13.48
N LEU A 55 -0.63 23.06 -13.10
CA LEU A 55 -1.77 22.28 -12.61
C LEU A 55 -2.32 21.32 -13.67
N LEU A 56 -2.48 21.76 -14.92
CA LEU A 56 -2.91 20.90 -16.03
C LEU A 56 -1.91 19.78 -16.31
N ARG A 57 -0.60 20.04 -16.19
CA ARG A 57 0.43 19.00 -16.30
C ARG A 57 0.35 17.98 -15.17
N VAL A 58 0.19 18.42 -13.92
CA VAL A 58 0.01 17.51 -12.77
C VAL A 58 -1.27 16.67 -12.92
N LEU A 59 -2.35 17.24 -13.46
CA LEU A 59 -3.57 16.51 -13.77
C LEU A 59 -3.35 15.48 -14.89
N ALA A 60 -2.66 15.86 -15.96
CA ALA A 60 -2.33 14.98 -17.08
C ALA A 60 -1.40 13.83 -16.69
N ASP A 61 -0.33 14.10 -15.93
CA ASP A 61 0.56 13.09 -15.37
C ASP A 61 -0.17 12.17 -14.36
N GLY A 62 -1.23 12.69 -13.76
CA GLY A 62 -2.19 11.97 -12.93
C GLY A 62 -3.12 11.02 -13.71
N GLY A 63 -3.13 11.06 -15.04
CA GLY A 63 -3.96 10.23 -15.91
C GLY A 63 -5.23 10.91 -16.43
N TRP A 64 -5.36 12.24 -16.29
CA TRP A 64 -6.47 13.01 -16.88
C TRP A 64 -6.18 13.34 -18.35
N GLN A 65 -7.15 13.07 -19.23
CA GLN A 65 -7.21 13.61 -20.59
C GLN A 65 -8.52 14.38 -20.72
N ALA A 66 -8.47 15.60 -21.25
CA ALA A 66 -9.68 16.29 -21.67
C ALA A 66 -10.26 15.56 -22.88
N ASP A 67 -11.55 15.24 -22.86
CA ASP A 67 -12.25 14.66 -24.01
C ASP A 67 -12.28 15.69 -25.16
N HIS A 68 -11.27 15.64 -26.02
CA HIS A 68 -11.40 16.13 -27.37
C HIS A 68 -11.84 14.95 -28.22
N ALA A 69 -13.12 14.97 -28.59
CA ALA A 69 -13.73 13.99 -29.47
C ALA A 69 -13.00 13.95 -30.82
N GLU A 70 -12.06 13.03 -30.99
CA GLU A 70 -11.69 12.45 -32.28
C GLU A 70 -11.52 10.95 -32.11
N GLY A 71 -12.39 10.20 -32.80
CA GLY A 71 -12.39 8.75 -32.80
C GLY A 71 -11.07 8.20 -33.34
N SER A 72 -10.51 7.23 -32.64
CA SER A 72 -9.40 6.43 -33.11
C SER A 72 -9.74 4.95 -32.95
N ASP A 73 -9.89 4.33 -34.09
CA ASP A 73 -10.27 2.96 -34.37
C ASP A 73 -9.16 1.99 -33.90
N ALA A 74 -9.18 1.58 -32.64
CA ALA A 74 -8.24 0.61 -32.10
C ALA A 74 -8.75 -0.82 -32.34
N ARG A 75 -8.41 -1.37 -33.52
CA ARG A 75 -8.52 -2.81 -33.79
C ARG A 75 -7.66 -3.60 -32.78
N LEU A 76 -8.30 -4.54 -32.09
CA LEU A 76 -7.64 -5.57 -31.29
C LEU A 76 -6.68 -6.39 -32.17
N PRO A 77 -5.40 -6.61 -31.79
CA PRO A 77 -4.60 -7.64 -32.41
C PRO A 77 -5.04 -9.01 -31.88
N ALA A 78 -5.16 -9.95 -32.82
CA ALA A 78 -5.45 -11.36 -32.56
C ALA A 78 -4.38 -12.00 -31.67
N ALA A 79 -4.80 -13.03 -30.93
CA ALA A 79 -3.97 -13.86 -30.07
C ALA A 79 -2.67 -14.31 -30.79
N GLY A 80 -1.55 -13.70 -30.41
CA GLY A 80 -0.22 -13.97 -30.93
C GLY A 80 0.66 -14.55 -29.83
N VAL A 81 1.34 -15.64 -30.17
CA VAL A 81 2.32 -16.37 -29.34
C VAL A 81 3.38 -15.41 -28.80
N ALA A 82 3.69 -15.54 -27.50
CA ALA A 82 4.65 -14.70 -26.78
C ALA A 82 6.03 -14.65 -27.47
N PRO A 83 6.65 -13.46 -27.63
CA PRO A 83 7.99 -13.35 -28.19
C PRO A 83 9.06 -13.73 -27.15
N ALA A 84 10.07 -14.47 -27.61
CA ALA A 84 11.20 -14.93 -26.80
C ALA A 84 12.11 -13.77 -26.37
N THR A 85 12.38 -13.67 -25.07
CA THR A 85 13.32 -12.73 -24.44
C THR A 85 14.56 -13.48 -23.93
N ASP A 86 15.72 -12.85 -24.00
CA ASP A 86 17.03 -13.36 -23.56
C ASP A 86 16.96 -14.13 -22.23
N SER A 87 17.20 -15.44 -22.32
CA SER A 87 16.76 -16.43 -21.33
C SER A 87 17.78 -16.67 -20.22
N VAL A 88 17.70 -15.89 -19.14
CA VAL A 88 17.88 -16.51 -17.81
C VAL A 88 16.52 -17.09 -17.45
N GLY A 89 16.39 -18.42 -17.50
CA GLY A 89 15.15 -19.10 -17.15
C GLY A 89 14.66 -18.71 -15.75
N PRO A 90 13.35 -18.73 -15.49
CA PRO A 90 12.82 -18.31 -14.21
C PRO A 90 13.39 -19.17 -13.08
N THR A 91 13.86 -18.51 -12.03
CA THR A 91 14.43 -19.15 -10.85
C THR A 91 13.35 -19.40 -9.80
N CYS A 92 13.40 -20.55 -9.14
CA CYS A 92 12.50 -20.86 -8.03
C CYS A 92 12.90 -20.01 -6.81
N CYS A 93 11.97 -19.20 -6.32
CA CYS A 93 12.15 -18.33 -5.16
C CYS A 93 11.66 -18.97 -3.84
N GLY A 94 11.05 -20.15 -3.92
CA GLY A 94 10.48 -20.90 -2.79
C GLY A 94 9.07 -21.41 -3.07
N ILE A 95 8.58 -22.24 -2.16
CA ILE A 95 7.21 -22.75 -2.17
C ILE A 95 6.55 -22.31 -0.86
N PHE A 96 5.43 -21.62 -0.95
CA PHE A 96 4.80 -20.95 0.19
C PHE A 96 3.33 -21.35 0.31
N CYS A 97 2.83 -21.41 1.54
CA CYS A 97 1.42 -21.65 1.81
C CYS A 97 0.66 -20.33 2.08
N PHE A 98 -0.41 -20.08 1.32
CA PHE A 98 -1.35 -18.97 1.51
C PHE A 98 -2.78 -19.50 1.48
N GLY A 99 -3.49 -19.39 2.60
CA GLY A 99 -4.73 -20.15 2.83
C GLY A 99 -4.51 -21.65 2.59
N ASP A 100 -5.35 -22.25 1.76
CA ASP A 100 -5.22 -23.66 1.33
C ASP A 100 -4.33 -23.83 0.09
N SER A 101 -3.79 -22.75 -0.47
CA SER A 101 -3.03 -22.78 -1.73
C SER A 101 -1.52 -22.88 -1.47
N ARG A 102 -0.88 -23.86 -2.12
CA ARG A 102 0.58 -23.99 -2.17
C ARG A 102 1.08 -23.33 -3.44
N ILE A 103 1.93 -22.31 -3.30
CA ILE A 103 2.40 -21.50 -4.43
C ILE A 103 3.89 -21.69 -4.61
N ARG A 104 4.30 -22.17 -5.78
CA ARG A 104 5.68 -22.13 -6.24
C ARG A 104 5.95 -20.79 -6.90
N ALA A 105 6.72 -19.93 -6.23
CA ALA A 105 7.11 -18.63 -6.75
C ALA A 105 8.29 -18.76 -7.71
N MET A 106 8.12 -18.30 -8.94
CA MET A 106 9.12 -18.35 -10.01
C MET A 106 9.35 -16.94 -10.56
N SER A 107 10.61 -16.57 -10.73
CA SER A 107 10.95 -15.22 -11.21
C SER A 107 12.21 -15.20 -12.08
N SER A 108 12.12 -14.52 -13.22
CA SER A 108 13.28 -14.12 -14.04
C SER A 108 13.71 -12.68 -13.80
N VAL A 109 13.05 -11.97 -12.87
CA VAL A 109 13.25 -10.56 -12.60
C VAL A 109 14.00 -10.37 -11.29
N ALA A 110 15.18 -9.76 -11.33
CA ALA A 110 16.04 -9.56 -10.16
C ALA A 110 15.36 -8.84 -8.98
N ALA A 111 14.41 -7.95 -9.26
CA ALA A 111 13.62 -7.27 -8.23
C ALA A 111 12.69 -8.21 -7.43
N PHE A 112 12.39 -9.40 -7.94
CA PHE A 112 11.47 -10.38 -7.35
C PHE A 112 12.16 -11.73 -7.14
N ASP A 113 13.38 -11.71 -6.60
CA ASP A 113 14.17 -12.91 -6.29
C ASP A 113 13.75 -13.58 -4.96
N ALA A 114 14.49 -14.61 -4.55
CA ALA A 114 14.29 -15.29 -3.26
C ALA A 114 14.36 -14.32 -2.06
N GLY A 115 15.12 -13.22 -2.14
CA GLY A 115 15.17 -12.20 -1.09
C GLY A 115 13.89 -11.37 -1.01
N PHE A 116 13.05 -11.31 -2.05
CA PHE A 116 11.74 -10.66 -1.97
C PHE A 116 10.78 -11.57 -1.21
N PHE A 117 10.77 -12.85 -1.59
CA PHE A 117 9.92 -13.86 -0.99
C PHE A 117 10.37 -14.31 0.41
N ALA A 118 11.60 -14.02 0.83
CA ALA A 118 12.08 -14.26 2.20
C ALA A 118 11.21 -13.59 3.28
N ARG A 119 10.43 -12.55 2.92
CA ARG A 119 9.43 -11.96 3.81
C ARG A 119 8.28 -12.91 4.18
N PHE A 120 8.16 -14.04 3.50
CA PHE A 120 7.19 -15.10 3.75
C PHE A 120 7.86 -16.39 4.22
N GLN A 121 9.10 -16.34 4.74
CA GLN A 121 9.86 -17.53 5.16
C GLN A 121 9.12 -18.43 6.16
N HIS A 122 8.28 -17.85 7.02
CA HIS A 122 7.45 -18.60 7.98
C HIS A 122 6.34 -19.44 7.30
N ARG A 123 6.10 -19.23 6.01
CA ARG A 123 5.14 -19.97 5.17
C ARG A 123 5.81 -20.96 4.24
N LEU A 124 7.14 -21.08 4.29
CA LEU A 124 7.90 -21.96 3.41
C LEU A 124 7.51 -23.42 3.70
N VAL A 125 7.20 -24.16 2.65
CA VAL A 125 6.86 -25.59 2.71
C VAL A 125 7.70 -26.39 1.72
N GLU A 126 7.82 -27.69 1.94
CA GLU A 126 8.51 -28.59 1.01
C GLU A 126 7.72 -28.79 -0.29
N ALA A 127 8.39 -29.25 -1.35
CA ALA A 127 7.69 -29.58 -2.59
C ALA A 127 6.92 -30.91 -2.42
N ASP A 128 5.69 -30.96 -2.92
CA ASP A 128 4.88 -32.18 -3.04
C ASP A 128 4.39 -32.43 -4.48
N GLY A 129 4.69 -31.53 -5.42
CA GLY A 129 4.35 -31.64 -6.83
C GLY A 129 2.91 -31.19 -7.18
N SER A 130 2.16 -30.67 -6.21
CA SER A 130 0.79 -30.17 -6.39
C SER A 130 0.68 -28.65 -6.29
N GLU A 131 1.77 -27.92 -6.54
CA GLU A 131 1.81 -26.47 -6.33
C GLU A 131 1.30 -25.67 -7.53
N ASP A 132 0.56 -24.62 -7.23
CA ASP A 132 0.22 -23.58 -8.20
C ASP A 132 1.46 -22.74 -8.52
N VAL A 133 1.69 -22.48 -9.81
CA VAL A 133 2.84 -21.67 -10.23
C VAL A 133 2.45 -20.19 -10.28
N LEU A 134 3.20 -19.36 -9.55
CA LEU A 134 3.20 -17.91 -9.67
C LEU A 134 4.49 -17.49 -10.39
N GLU A 135 4.36 -16.98 -11.59
CA GLU A 135 5.50 -16.57 -12.43
C GLU A 135 5.54 -15.06 -12.62
N ILE A 136 6.72 -14.49 -12.37
CA ILE A 136 7.03 -13.08 -12.58
C ILE A 136 8.12 -12.98 -13.65
N SER A 137 7.79 -12.34 -14.76
CA SER A 137 8.71 -12.15 -15.87
C SER A 137 8.73 -10.70 -16.34
N GLN A 138 9.71 -10.36 -17.18
CA GLN A 138 9.81 -9.06 -17.80
C GLN A 138 9.82 -9.22 -19.32
N SER A 139 8.95 -8.47 -19.99
CA SER A 139 8.89 -8.38 -21.45
C SER A 139 9.03 -6.92 -21.85
N GLY A 140 10.18 -6.56 -22.43
CA GLY A 140 10.54 -5.17 -22.71
C GLY A 140 10.54 -4.31 -21.43
N CYS A 141 9.71 -3.26 -21.42
CA CYS A 141 9.58 -2.34 -20.29
C CYS A 141 8.47 -2.72 -19.28
N ARG A 142 7.85 -3.89 -19.44
CA ARG A 142 6.72 -4.32 -18.60
C ARG A 142 7.07 -5.57 -17.82
N TYR A 143 6.60 -5.62 -16.59
CA TYR A 143 6.56 -6.81 -15.74
C TYR A 143 5.23 -7.52 -15.96
N LEU A 144 5.27 -8.85 -16.05
CA LEU A 144 4.10 -9.71 -16.24
C LEU A 144 3.93 -10.60 -15.00
N LEU A 145 2.70 -10.75 -14.56
CA LEU A 145 2.29 -11.67 -13.50
C LEU A 145 1.39 -12.75 -14.08
N VAL A 146 1.83 -14.00 -13.98
CA VAL A 146 1.08 -15.18 -14.41
C VAL A 146 0.85 -16.07 -13.22
N PHE A 147 -0.37 -16.55 -13.03
CA PHE A 147 -0.73 -17.47 -11.97
C PHE A 147 -1.55 -18.63 -12.55
N ARG A 148 -1.19 -19.88 -12.21
CA ARG A 148 -1.83 -21.08 -12.77
C ARG A 148 -1.85 -21.08 -14.30
N GLY A 149 -0.79 -20.59 -14.93
CA GLY A 149 -0.66 -20.47 -16.38
C GLY A 149 -1.56 -19.39 -17.02
N SER A 150 -2.31 -18.63 -16.24
CA SER A 150 -3.19 -17.55 -16.71
C SER A 150 -2.58 -16.18 -16.44
N PHE A 151 -2.71 -15.27 -17.39
CA PHE A 151 -2.31 -13.87 -17.20
C PHE A 151 -3.18 -13.24 -16.10
N VAL A 152 -2.53 -12.66 -15.09
CA VAL A 152 -3.20 -11.97 -13.98
C VAL A 152 -3.12 -10.47 -14.16
N ALA A 153 -1.92 -9.93 -14.39
CA ALA A 153 -1.69 -8.49 -14.46
C ALA A 153 -0.38 -8.14 -15.19
N GLU A 154 -0.29 -6.90 -15.66
CA GLU A 154 0.95 -6.28 -16.12
C GLU A 154 1.22 -4.95 -15.41
N ALA A 155 2.48 -4.61 -15.21
CA ALA A 155 2.89 -3.35 -14.60
C ALA A 155 4.14 -2.78 -15.26
N THR A 156 4.26 -1.46 -15.31
CA THR A 156 5.46 -0.76 -15.80
C THR A 156 6.45 -0.41 -14.68
N THR A 157 6.07 -0.64 -13.42
CA THR A 157 6.90 -0.34 -12.25
C THR A 157 6.94 -1.50 -11.28
N VAL A 158 8.07 -1.66 -10.59
CA VAL A 158 8.24 -2.67 -9.53
C VAL A 158 7.20 -2.49 -8.43
N SER A 159 6.94 -1.26 -7.99
CA SER A 159 5.97 -0.98 -6.92
C SER A 159 4.56 -1.44 -7.27
N LYS A 160 4.08 -1.18 -8.49
CA LYS A 160 2.74 -1.64 -8.92
C LYS A 160 2.69 -3.16 -9.05
N MET A 161 3.77 -3.80 -9.49
CA MET A 161 3.87 -5.26 -9.52
C MET A 161 3.86 -5.87 -8.11
N ILE A 162 4.54 -5.27 -7.13
CA ILE A 162 4.41 -5.66 -5.72
C ILE A 162 2.96 -5.60 -5.26
N SER A 163 2.22 -4.53 -5.61
CA SER A 163 0.79 -4.42 -5.27
C SER A 163 -0.03 -5.57 -5.86
N PHE A 164 0.17 -5.93 -7.13
CA PHE A 164 -0.55 -7.05 -7.74
C PHE A 164 -0.22 -8.40 -7.10
N ILE A 165 1.05 -8.63 -6.76
CA ILE A 165 1.46 -9.84 -6.04
C ILE A 165 0.76 -9.87 -4.68
N CYS A 166 0.82 -8.78 -3.90
CA CYS A 166 0.15 -8.73 -2.59
C CYS A 166 -1.36 -8.91 -2.70
N GLU A 167 -2.02 -8.34 -3.70
CA GLU A 167 -3.47 -8.49 -3.94
C GLU A 167 -3.84 -9.93 -4.27
N LEU A 168 -3.06 -10.61 -5.12
CA LEU A 168 -3.23 -12.03 -5.39
C LEU A 168 -3.06 -12.87 -4.13
N LEU A 169 -2.00 -12.63 -3.36
CA LEU A 169 -1.74 -13.39 -2.12
C LEU A 169 -2.84 -13.15 -1.07
N LEU A 170 -3.34 -11.92 -0.93
CA LEU A 170 -4.48 -11.59 -0.09
C LEU A 170 -5.76 -12.33 -0.53
N ALA A 171 -6.01 -12.43 -1.83
CA ALA A 171 -7.17 -13.16 -2.35
C ALA A 171 -7.08 -14.66 -2.06
N LEU A 172 -5.88 -15.24 -2.06
CA LEU A 172 -5.65 -16.64 -1.69
C LEU A 172 -5.76 -16.88 -0.18
N GLU A 173 -5.30 -15.92 0.63
CA GLU A 173 -5.42 -15.96 2.08
C GLU A 173 -6.88 -15.80 2.55
N HIS A 174 -7.68 -15.00 1.81
CA HIS A 174 -9.05 -14.63 2.18
C HIS A 174 -10.07 -14.86 1.04
N PRO A 175 -10.23 -16.10 0.53
CA PRO A 175 -10.98 -16.37 -0.71
C PRO A 175 -12.47 -15.99 -0.66
N ASN A 176 -13.05 -15.91 0.55
CA ASN A 176 -14.47 -15.60 0.76
C ASN A 176 -14.70 -14.21 1.39
N ARG A 177 -13.71 -13.33 1.36
CA ARG A 177 -13.81 -11.97 1.91
C ARG A 177 -13.55 -10.94 0.81
N PRO A 178 -14.61 -10.28 0.28
CA PRO A 178 -14.42 -9.14 -0.60
C PRO A 178 -13.59 -8.06 0.10
N LEU A 179 -12.54 -7.60 -0.58
CA LEU A 179 -11.65 -6.55 -0.07
C LEU A 179 -12.22 -5.18 -0.45
N LEU A 180 -12.16 -4.21 0.46
CA LEU A 180 -12.44 -2.80 0.19
C LEU A 180 -11.20 -2.10 -0.38
N ALA A 181 -10.11 -2.22 0.36
CA ALA A 181 -8.86 -1.53 0.14
C ALA A 181 -7.72 -2.34 0.77
N PHE A 182 -6.50 -2.04 0.38
CA PHE A 182 -5.29 -2.51 1.05
C PHE A 182 -4.38 -1.32 1.33
N CYS A 183 -3.68 -1.39 2.47
CA CYS A 183 -2.88 -0.30 3.00
C CYS A 183 -1.43 -0.75 3.19
N HIS A 184 -0.49 0.13 2.85
CA HIS A 184 0.89 -0.04 3.31
C HIS A 184 0.99 0.32 4.79
N ALA A 185 0.67 -0.65 5.65
CA ALA A 185 0.46 -0.44 7.07
C ALA A 185 1.04 -1.60 7.90
N GLY A 186 1.42 -1.28 9.13
CA GLY A 186 1.47 -2.27 10.19
C GLY A 186 0.07 -2.40 10.81
N ALA A 187 -0.30 -3.57 11.32
CA ALA A 187 -1.52 -3.71 12.09
C ALA A 187 -1.35 -4.72 13.23
N VAL A 188 -2.01 -4.41 14.34
CA VAL A 188 -1.95 -5.20 15.57
C VAL A 188 -3.29 -5.19 16.29
N VAL A 189 -3.50 -6.15 17.20
CA VAL A 189 -4.66 -6.18 18.10
C VAL A 189 -4.19 -6.09 19.54
N TRP A 190 -4.82 -5.21 20.30
CA TRP A 190 -4.70 -5.16 21.75
C TRP A 190 -6.03 -5.56 22.39
N LYS A 191 -6.04 -6.69 23.09
CA LYS A 191 -7.27 -7.28 23.64
C LYS A 191 -8.30 -7.55 22.53
N LYS A 192 -9.31 -6.69 22.37
CA LYS A 192 -10.37 -6.77 21.35
C LYS A 192 -10.34 -5.60 20.35
N HIS A 193 -9.36 -4.71 20.47
CA HIS A 193 -9.27 -3.50 19.68
C HIS A 193 -8.17 -3.63 18.64
N SER A 194 -8.55 -3.56 17.37
CA SER A 194 -7.61 -3.56 16.26
C SER A 194 -7.06 -2.15 16.04
N LEU A 195 -5.80 -2.07 15.66
CA LEU A 195 -5.10 -0.84 15.30
C LEU A 195 -4.54 -0.98 13.89
N LEU A 196 -4.84 -0.01 13.03
CA LEU A 196 -4.20 0.13 11.72
C LEU A 196 -3.16 1.24 11.79
N MET A 197 -1.94 0.97 11.35
CA MET A 197 -0.84 1.94 11.34
C MET A 197 -0.29 2.17 9.93
N PRO A 198 -0.98 2.95 9.08
CA PRO A 198 -0.48 3.33 7.76
C PRO A 198 0.67 4.32 7.89
N GLY A 199 1.53 4.38 6.88
CA GLY A 199 2.56 5.41 6.80
C GLY A 199 3.61 5.12 5.76
N LEU A 200 4.50 6.09 5.53
CA LEU A 200 5.55 5.99 4.52
C LEU A 200 6.66 5.00 4.92
N SER A 201 7.40 4.53 3.92
CA SER A 201 8.55 3.66 4.14
C SER A 201 9.66 4.41 4.89
N GLY A 202 9.87 4.08 6.16
CA GLY A 202 10.86 4.74 7.02
C GLY A 202 10.28 5.56 8.15
N ALA A 203 8.95 5.70 8.24
CA ALA A 203 8.29 6.45 9.31
C ALA A 203 8.34 5.77 10.70
N GLY A 204 8.98 4.60 10.81
CA GLY A 204 9.08 3.84 12.07
C GLY A 204 8.06 2.71 12.24
N LYS A 205 7.16 2.49 11.26
CA LYS A 205 6.08 1.48 11.32
C LYS A 205 6.53 0.08 11.74
N SER A 206 7.47 -0.50 11.00
CA SER A 206 7.91 -1.89 11.25
C SER A 206 8.60 -2.00 12.60
N THR A 207 9.36 -0.97 13.00
CA THR A 207 10.01 -0.89 14.33
C THR A 207 8.98 -0.79 15.45
N LEU A 208 7.96 0.07 15.30
CA LEU A 208 6.87 0.20 16.27
C LEU A 208 6.02 -1.08 16.33
N THR A 209 5.68 -1.65 15.19
CA THR A 209 4.91 -2.91 15.10
C THR A 209 5.66 -4.06 15.78
N ALA A 210 6.97 -4.18 15.52
CA ALA A 210 7.83 -5.15 16.18
C ALA A 210 7.85 -4.94 17.70
N PHE A 211 7.96 -3.69 18.15
CA PHE A 211 7.92 -3.36 19.58
C PHE A 211 6.58 -3.74 20.21
N LEU A 212 5.46 -3.37 19.60
CA LEU A 212 4.12 -3.69 20.11
C LEU A 212 3.90 -5.21 20.18
N ALA A 213 4.28 -5.95 19.14
CA ALA A 213 4.18 -7.41 19.11
C ALA A 213 4.97 -8.06 20.26
N ALA A 214 6.22 -7.60 20.51
CA ALA A 214 7.05 -8.07 21.62
C ALA A 214 6.46 -7.75 23.01
N HIS A 215 5.48 -6.85 23.09
CA HIS A 215 4.83 -6.42 24.34
C HIS A 215 3.36 -6.86 24.42
N GLY A 216 3.02 -7.98 23.79
CA GLY A 216 1.75 -8.68 23.97
C GLY A 216 0.61 -8.21 23.08
N PHE A 217 0.88 -7.38 22.06
CA PHE A 217 -0.09 -7.14 21.00
C PHE A 217 -0.06 -8.32 20.02
N ILE A 218 -1.23 -8.75 19.55
CA ILE A 218 -1.32 -9.77 18.50
C ILE A 218 -0.95 -9.12 17.18
N TYR A 219 0.04 -9.67 16.49
CA TYR A 219 0.48 -9.17 15.20
C TYR A 219 -0.50 -9.60 14.10
N LEU A 220 -0.86 -8.68 13.20
CA LEU A 220 -1.66 -8.99 12.02
C LEU A 220 -0.79 -8.93 10.77
N GLY A 221 -0.02 -7.86 10.61
CA GLY A 221 0.80 -7.71 9.44
C GLY A 221 1.72 -6.51 9.53
N ASP A 222 2.73 -6.54 8.68
CA ASP A 222 3.67 -5.47 8.37
C ASP A 222 3.69 -5.35 6.85
N ASP A 223 3.92 -4.14 6.36
CA ASP A 223 3.90 -3.75 4.95
C ASP A 223 2.56 -3.83 4.20
N THR A 224 1.67 -4.81 4.45
CA THR A 224 0.38 -4.91 3.75
C THR A 224 -0.71 -5.50 4.65
N VAL A 225 -1.82 -4.77 4.77
CA VAL A 225 -3.03 -5.20 5.47
C VAL A 225 -4.24 -4.78 4.63
N ALA A 226 -5.19 -5.69 4.44
CA ALA A 226 -6.43 -5.37 3.74
C ALA A 226 -7.55 -4.99 4.70
N VAL A 227 -8.51 -4.22 4.19
CA VAL A 227 -9.75 -3.86 4.86
C VAL A 227 -10.89 -4.58 4.13
N GLY A 228 -11.74 -5.30 4.85
CA GLY A 228 -12.90 -6.01 4.29
C GLY A 228 -14.00 -5.06 3.83
N GLU A 229 -14.69 -5.40 2.74
CA GLU A 229 -15.72 -4.54 2.12
C GLU A 229 -17.06 -4.53 2.88
N GLY A 230 -17.36 -5.57 3.65
CA GLY A 230 -18.63 -5.70 4.36
C GLY A 230 -18.62 -5.08 5.76
N ASP A 231 -17.56 -5.36 6.53
CA ASP A 231 -17.48 -5.10 7.97
C ASP A 231 -16.27 -4.22 8.34
N ALA A 232 -15.51 -3.75 7.36
CA ALA A 232 -14.23 -3.06 7.55
C ALA A 232 -13.23 -3.84 8.42
N ALA A 233 -13.39 -5.16 8.54
CA ALA A 233 -12.47 -6.01 9.28
C ALA A 233 -11.05 -5.90 8.69
N LEU A 234 -10.04 -5.94 9.54
CA LEU A 234 -8.66 -6.05 9.07
C LEU A 234 -8.41 -7.50 8.67
N LEU A 235 -8.01 -7.68 7.40
CA LEU A 235 -7.71 -8.95 6.77
C LEU A 235 -6.19 -9.06 6.62
N PRO A 236 -5.53 -9.88 7.45
CA PRO A 236 -4.08 -9.90 7.54
C PRO A 236 -3.41 -10.56 6.33
N LEU A 237 -2.27 -10.03 5.88
CA LEU A 237 -1.27 -10.79 5.10
C LEU A 237 0.04 -10.79 5.89
N PRO A 238 0.19 -11.67 6.90
CA PRO A 238 1.36 -11.70 7.75
C PRO A 238 2.63 -11.88 6.90
N THR A 239 3.51 -10.89 6.97
CA THR A 239 4.88 -10.96 6.50
C THR A 239 5.80 -11.11 7.72
N CYS A 240 7.06 -11.48 7.52
CA CYS A 240 8.08 -11.22 8.52
C CYS A 240 8.30 -9.71 8.61
N LEU A 241 8.60 -9.22 9.81
CA LEU A 241 8.89 -7.81 10.06
C LEU A 241 10.09 -7.35 9.21
N SER A 242 9.92 -6.25 8.48
CA SER A 242 10.93 -5.70 7.57
C SER A 242 11.79 -4.64 8.26
N ILE A 243 12.83 -5.08 8.96
CA ILE A 243 13.62 -4.19 9.82
C ILE A 243 14.82 -3.62 9.07
N LYS A 244 14.85 -2.29 8.93
CA LYS A 244 15.96 -1.55 8.32
C LYS A 244 17.13 -1.41 9.29
N SER A 245 18.34 -1.25 8.72
CA SER A 245 19.59 -1.18 9.49
C SER A 245 19.60 -0.18 10.63
N GLY A 246 18.97 0.99 10.47
CA GLY A 246 18.86 1.99 11.54
C GLY A 246 18.11 1.52 12.79
N SER A 247 17.31 0.45 12.69
CA SER A 247 16.55 -0.11 13.81
C SER A 247 17.06 -1.47 14.27
N TRP A 248 18.14 -2.02 13.70
CA TRP A 248 18.67 -3.32 14.13
C TRP A 248 19.05 -3.34 15.62
N PRO A 249 19.83 -2.38 16.17
CA PRO A 249 20.28 -2.48 17.57
C PRO A 249 19.12 -2.58 18.57
N ILE A 250 18.04 -1.82 18.33
CA ILE A 250 16.87 -1.81 19.21
C ILE A 250 16.00 -3.05 19.03
N ILE A 251 15.82 -3.52 17.79
CA ILE A 251 14.99 -4.70 17.51
C ILE A 251 15.71 -6.00 17.84
N GLU A 252 17.04 -6.08 17.72
CA GLU A 252 17.84 -7.26 18.10
C GLU A 252 17.73 -7.59 19.60
N ALA A 253 17.45 -6.59 20.45
CA ALA A 253 17.20 -6.82 21.86
C ALA A 253 15.85 -7.54 22.11
N LEU A 254 14.87 -7.32 21.23
CA LEU A 254 13.54 -7.90 21.31
C LEU A 254 13.45 -9.24 20.54
N TYR A 255 14.13 -9.32 19.40
CA TYR A 255 14.16 -10.47 18.51
C TYR A 255 15.62 -10.85 18.21
N PRO A 256 16.27 -11.64 19.08
CA PRO A 256 17.68 -12.01 18.91
C PRO A 256 18.00 -12.70 17.58
N ALA A 257 17.02 -13.39 16.99
CA ALA A 257 17.13 -14.03 15.67
C ALA A 257 17.49 -13.03 14.54
N LEU A 258 17.16 -11.75 14.69
CA LEU A 258 17.50 -10.71 13.73
C LEU A 258 19.03 -10.56 13.52
N ARG A 259 19.85 -10.94 14.50
CA ARG A 259 21.33 -10.88 14.41
C ARG A 259 21.88 -11.83 13.35
N SER A 260 21.29 -13.01 13.23
CA SER A 260 21.70 -14.05 12.29
C SER A 260 20.90 -14.03 10.99
N SER A 261 19.84 -13.21 10.88
CA SER A 261 19.08 -13.04 9.65
C SER A 261 19.96 -12.52 8.50
N PRO A 262 19.80 -13.05 7.27
CA PRO A 262 20.49 -12.54 6.09
C PRO A 262 20.18 -11.07 5.84
N THR A 263 21.22 -10.29 5.54
CA THR A 263 21.06 -8.88 5.12
C THR A 263 20.66 -8.84 3.65
N ILE A 264 19.53 -8.18 3.38
CA ILE A 264 18.99 -7.98 2.04
C ILE A 264 19.14 -6.51 1.67
N ASN A 265 19.74 -6.24 0.51
CA ASN A 265 19.91 -4.87 0.00
C ASN A 265 18.87 -4.60 -1.08
N ARG A 266 17.96 -3.65 -0.83
CA ARG A 266 16.92 -3.22 -1.78
C ARG A 266 16.75 -1.72 -1.75
N PHE A 267 16.61 -1.10 -2.92
CA PHE A 267 16.36 0.34 -3.05
C PHE A 267 17.37 1.18 -2.24
N SER A 268 18.65 0.82 -2.30
CA SER A 268 19.75 1.45 -1.55
C SER A 268 19.58 1.41 -0.03
N ARG A 269 18.82 0.45 0.49
CA ARG A 269 18.60 0.23 1.93
C ARG A 269 18.93 -1.21 2.29
N SER A 270 19.59 -1.39 3.42
CA SER A 270 19.83 -2.71 4.01
C SER A 270 18.72 -3.02 5.00
N LEU A 271 18.10 -4.17 4.84
CA LEU A 271 17.07 -4.69 5.73
C LEU A 271 17.31 -6.15 6.07
N ARG A 272 16.69 -6.59 7.16
CA ARG A 272 16.63 -7.99 7.57
C ARG A 272 15.19 -8.31 7.91
N TYR A 273 14.76 -9.51 7.56
CA TYR A 273 13.47 -10.03 8.00
C TYR A 273 13.61 -10.77 9.33
N VAL A 274 12.64 -10.58 10.19
CA VAL A 274 12.50 -11.38 11.42
C VAL A 274 11.06 -11.76 11.63
N ASP A 275 10.85 -13.02 11.99
CA ASP A 275 9.54 -13.50 12.38
C ASP A 275 9.18 -12.90 13.74
N PRO A 276 8.00 -12.24 13.90
CA PRO A 276 7.51 -11.77 15.19
C PRO A 276 7.12 -12.94 16.14
N GLN A 277 8.09 -13.79 16.52
CA GLN A 277 7.99 -15.05 17.29
C GLN A 277 6.73 -15.19 18.20
N ASP A 278 6.14 -16.39 18.23
CA ASP A 278 4.92 -16.77 18.97
C ASP A 278 3.59 -16.22 18.44
N ASN A 279 3.59 -15.46 17.36
CA ASN A 279 2.36 -15.04 16.67
C ASN A 279 1.94 -16.00 15.54
N SER A 280 2.13 -17.31 15.76
CA SER A 280 1.74 -18.41 14.86
C SER A 280 0.21 -18.52 14.67
N VAL A 281 -0.56 -17.86 15.53
CA VAL A 281 -1.99 -17.66 15.30
C VAL A 281 -2.16 -16.48 14.35
N ILE A 282 -2.08 -16.79 13.05
CA ILE A 282 -2.59 -15.89 12.03
C ILE A 282 -4.09 -15.77 12.25
N LEU A 283 -4.52 -14.64 12.82
CA LEU A 283 -5.95 -14.35 12.93
C LEU A 283 -6.53 -14.28 11.50
N PRO A 284 -7.59 -15.05 11.17
CA PRO A 284 -8.21 -14.97 9.84
C PRO A 284 -8.74 -13.56 9.55
N ALA A 285 -9.20 -12.86 10.58
CA ALA A 285 -9.59 -11.47 10.52
C ALA A 285 -9.51 -10.86 11.93
N ALA A 286 -9.31 -9.55 11.99
CA ALA A 286 -9.54 -8.77 13.19
C ALA A 286 -10.72 -7.82 12.98
N PRO A 287 -11.44 -7.40 14.04
CA PRO A 287 -12.50 -6.41 13.93
C PRO A 287 -12.03 -5.13 13.22
N ALA A 288 -12.99 -4.32 12.76
CA ALA A 288 -12.69 -2.99 12.24
C ALA A 288 -11.79 -2.21 13.22
N PRO A 289 -10.80 -1.45 12.72
CA PRO A 289 -9.87 -0.73 13.56
C PRO A 289 -10.61 0.21 14.50
N SER A 290 -10.29 0.12 15.80
CA SER A 290 -10.77 1.10 16.79
C SER A 290 -10.07 2.44 16.62
N ALA A 291 -8.89 2.45 15.99
CA ALA A 291 -8.20 3.67 15.57
C ALA A 291 -7.29 3.42 14.37
N ILE A 292 -7.05 4.49 13.61
CA ILE A 292 -5.98 4.61 12.62
C ILE A 292 -4.91 5.52 13.21
N VAL A 293 -3.67 5.06 13.32
CA VAL A 293 -2.56 5.87 13.84
C VAL A 293 -1.48 5.99 12.78
N PHE A 294 -1.09 7.21 12.42
CA PHE A 294 0.01 7.46 11.50
C PHE A 294 1.29 7.75 12.32
N PRO A 295 2.18 6.76 12.50
CA PRO A 295 3.39 6.95 13.30
C PRO A 295 4.45 7.72 12.52
N THR A 296 5.11 8.65 13.21
CA THR A 296 6.27 9.40 12.75
C THR A 296 7.33 9.40 13.85
N TYR A 297 8.40 8.64 13.64
CA TYR A 297 9.56 8.69 14.53
C TYR A 297 10.35 9.98 14.30
N SER A 298 10.59 10.74 15.37
CA SER A 298 11.44 11.94 15.36
C SER A 298 12.31 11.97 16.63
N ALA A 299 13.63 11.98 16.44
CA ALA A 299 14.58 11.89 17.56
C ALA A 299 14.54 13.16 18.42
N GLY A 300 14.38 12.99 19.73
CA GLY A 300 14.36 14.10 20.69
C GLY A 300 13.04 14.87 20.76
N GLU A 301 12.01 14.47 20.01
CA GLU A 301 10.67 15.03 20.16
C GLU A 301 9.90 14.35 21.29
N LEU A 302 9.06 15.13 21.97
CA LEU A 302 8.11 14.60 22.94
C LEU A 302 7.05 13.75 22.22
N THR A 303 6.65 12.66 22.86
CA THR A 303 5.55 11.85 22.35
C THR A 303 4.26 12.67 22.34
N GLN A 304 3.65 12.82 21.16
CA GLN A 304 2.43 13.58 20.95
C GLN A 304 1.46 12.80 20.08
N LEU A 305 0.20 12.85 20.47
CA LEU A 305 -0.89 12.26 19.73
C LEU A 305 -1.89 13.36 19.35
N LYS A 306 -2.06 13.59 18.05
CA LYS A 306 -2.91 14.64 17.52
C LYS A 306 -4.08 14.03 16.74
N PRO A 307 -5.34 14.35 17.09
CA PRO A 307 -6.48 13.86 16.31
C PRO A 307 -6.48 14.45 14.91
N LEU A 308 -6.89 13.63 13.94
CA LEU A 308 -7.04 14.00 12.54
C LEU A 308 -8.52 14.04 12.16
N SER A 309 -8.91 15.08 11.41
CA SER A 309 -10.20 15.11 10.72
C SER A 309 -10.27 14.04 9.62
N PRO A 310 -11.47 13.61 9.19
CA PRO A 310 -11.62 12.63 8.12
C PRO A 310 -10.88 13.01 6.82
N LEU A 311 -10.87 14.30 6.45
CA LEU A 311 -10.13 14.78 5.29
C LEU A 311 -8.62 14.58 5.44
N GLN A 312 -8.06 14.92 6.61
CA GLN A 312 -6.64 14.71 6.88
C GLN A 312 -6.28 13.23 6.88
N THR A 313 -7.13 12.38 7.47
CA THR A 313 -6.97 10.93 7.46
C THR A 313 -6.93 10.38 6.04
N MET A 314 -7.85 10.81 5.17
CA MET A 314 -7.86 10.40 3.76
C MET A 314 -6.57 10.85 3.04
N ILE A 315 -6.10 12.08 3.29
CA ILE A 315 -4.82 12.56 2.74
C ILE A 315 -3.66 11.67 3.19
N CYS A 316 -3.57 11.37 4.49
CA CYS A 316 -2.52 10.54 5.05
C CYS A 316 -2.58 9.09 4.54
N LEU A 317 -3.78 8.52 4.37
CA LEU A 317 -3.95 7.17 3.80
C LEU A 317 -3.46 7.07 2.36
N LEU A 318 -3.85 8.02 1.50
CA LEU A 318 -3.37 8.05 0.11
C LEU A 318 -1.87 8.31 0.05
N GLY A 319 -1.36 9.21 0.89
CA GLY A 319 0.08 9.44 1.04
C GLY A 319 0.83 8.19 1.49
N ALA A 320 0.21 7.35 2.32
CA ALA A 320 0.70 6.05 2.74
C ALA A 320 0.41 4.92 1.71
N HIS A 321 0.11 5.25 0.45
CA HIS A 321 -0.13 4.28 -0.63
C HIS A 321 -1.27 3.28 -0.35
N ALA A 322 -2.32 3.70 0.35
CA ALA A 322 -3.56 2.94 0.38
C ALA A 322 -4.22 2.98 -1.00
N SER A 323 -4.78 1.85 -1.44
CA SER A 323 -5.51 1.74 -2.70
C SER A 323 -6.76 0.89 -2.56
N LEU A 324 -7.78 1.21 -3.35
CA LEU A 324 -8.97 0.38 -3.48
C LEU A 324 -8.61 -0.96 -4.12
N SER A 325 -9.31 -2.01 -3.72
CA SER A 325 -9.21 -3.30 -4.39
C SER A 325 -9.86 -3.23 -5.77
N ALA A 326 -9.31 -3.96 -6.75
CA ALA A 326 -9.89 -3.99 -8.08
C ALA A 326 -11.23 -4.78 -8.10
N PRO A 327 -12.17 -4.44 -8.98
CA PRO A 327 -12.26 -3.16 -9.68
C PRO A 327 -12.58 -2.05 -8.67
N ALA A 328 -11.97 -0.89 -8.86
CA ALA A 328 -12.28 0.29 -8.07
C ALA A 328 -13.56 0.96 -8.59
N THR A 329 -14.59 0.99 -7.75
CA THR A 329 -15.93 1.48 -8.09
C THR A 329 -16.30 2.66 -7.20
N GLU A 330 -17.28 3.46 -7.63
CA GLU A 330 -17.83 4.54 -6.81
C GLU A 330 -18.38 4.01 -5.48
N ALA A 331 -18.98 2.82 -5.48
CA ALA A 331 -19.49 2.18 -4.27
C ALA A 331 -18.37 1.86 -3.27
N LYS A 332 -17.23 1.31 -3.74
CA LYS A 332 -16.05 1.07 -2.88
C LYS A 332 -15.44 2.38 -2.39
N LEU A 333 -15.36 3.41 -3.24
CA LEU A 333 -14.89 4.73 -2.82
C LEU A 333 -15.76 5.32 -1.71
N ARG A 334 -17.09 5.22 -1.82
CA ARG A 334 -18.03 5.67 -0.78
C ARG A 334 -17.82 4.91 0.53
N LYS A 335 -17.67 3.58 0.46
CA LYS A 335 -17.36 2.75 1.64
C LYS A 335 -16.01 3.12 2.29
N LEU A 336 -15.00 3.47 1.50
CA LEU A 336 -13.71 3.94 2.02
C LEU A 336 -13.85 5.29 2.72
N ILE A 337 -14.66 6.21 2.18
CA ILE A 337 -14.97 7.50 2.83
C ILE A 337 -15.70 7.24 4.15
N ASP A 338 -16.74 6.41 4.15
CA ASP A 338 -17.49 6.04 5.37
C ASP A 338 -16.57 5.41 6.42
N PHE A 339 -15.63 4.55 6.00
CA PHE A 339 -14.63 3.94 6.87
C PHE A 339 -13.76 5.00 7.55
N VAL A 340 -13.28 5.99 6.79
CA VAL A 340 -12.46 7.09 7.31
C VAL A 340 -13.25 8.03 8.22
N GLU A 341 -14.52 8.30 7.92
CA GLU A 341 -15.37 9.16 8.74
C GLU A 341 -15.75 8.52 10.08
N LYS A 342 -15.92 7.19 10.11
CA LYS A 342 -16.33 6.44 11.30
C LYS A 342 -15.18 5.97 12.17
N THR A 343 -13.95 5.99 11.66
CA THR A 343 -12.78 5.48 12.38
C THR A 343 -11.95 6.63 12.95
N PRO A 344 -11.81 6.74 14.28
CA PRO A 344 -10.93 7.73 14.90
C PRO A 344 -9.50 7.62 14.37
N ALA A 345 -8.89 8.76 14.05
CA ALA A 345 -7.58 8.79 13.43
C ALA A 345 -6.65 9.79 14.10
N TYR A 346 -5.37 9.45 14.19
CA TYR A 346 -4.39 10.25 14.91
C TYR A 346 -3.04 10.26 14.19
N GLU A 347 -2.35 11.39 14.27
CA GLU A 347 -0.93 11.48 14.00
C GLU A 347 -0.18 11.24 15.32
N LEU A 348 0.80 10.33 15.31
CA LEU A 348 1.63 9.99 16.47
C LEU A 348 3.08 10.37 16.17
N SER A 349 3.58 11.43 16.81
CA SER A 349 5.01 11.75 16.83
C SER A 349 5.64 11.18 18.10
N TYR A 350 6.81 10.56 17.99
CA TYR A 350 7.49 9.96 19.15
C TYR A 350 8.99 9.80 18.93
N ALA A 351 9.73 9.84 20.03
CA ALA A 351 11.14 9.42 20.10
C ALA A 351 11.32 8.07 20.80
N GLU A 352 10.46 7.75 21.77
CA GLU A 352 10.60 6.57 22.62
C GLU A 352 9.47 5.56 22.38
N LEU A 353 9.84 4.31 22.07
CA LEU A 353 8.88 3.23 21.80
C LEU A 353 7.93 2.93 22.99
N PRO A 354 8.39 2.91 24.26
CA PRO A 354 7.50 2.70 25.40
C PRO A 354 6.42 3.79 25.52
N GLU A 355 6.76 5.05 25.27
CA GLU A 355 5.81 6.17 25.31
C GLU A 355 4.79 6.07 24.17
N ALA A 356 5.25 5.76 22.96
CA ALA A 356 4.37 5.53 21.80
C ALA A 356 3.37 4.39 22.07
N MET A 357 3.83 3.28 22.67
CA MET A 357 2.94 2.18 23.06
C MET A 357 1.90 2.62 24.09
N GLN A 358 2.28 3.43 25.07
CA GLN A 358 1.36 3.92 26.10
C GLN A 358 0.27 4.81 25.50
N ALA A 359 0.64 5.77 24.64
CA ALA A 359 -0.31 6.61 23.91
C ALA A 359 -1.28 5.77 23.06
N ILE A 360 -0.79 4.73 22.37
CA ILE A 360 -1.62 3.81 21.61
C ILE A 360 -2.61 3.05 22.52
N LYS A 361 -2.16 2.55 23.67
CA LYS A 361 -3.05 1.86 24.63
C LYS A 361 -4.16 2.77 25.14
N GLU A 362 -3.87 4.06 25.39
CA GLU A 362 -4.86 5.05 25.82
C GLU A 362 -5.92 5.31 24.75
N VAL A 363 -5.51 5.41 23.47
CA VAL A 363 -6.47 5.52 22.35
C VAL A 363 -7.35 4.29 22.25
N LEU A 364 -6.77 3.09 22.33
CA LEU A 364 -7.53 1.85 22.17
C LEU A 364 -8.46 1.57 23.36
N THR A 365 -8.21 2.16 24.53
CA THR A 365 -9.02 1.94 25.74
C THR A 365 -10.05 3.03 26.01
N SER A 366 -9.79 4.27 25.57
CA SER A 366 -10.72 5.40 25.72
C SER A 366 -11.99 5.28 24.88
N GLN A 367 -12.02 4.40 23.87
CA GLN A 367 -13.19 4.10 23.03
C GLN A 367 -14.26 3.23 23.73
N ASN A 368 -14.08 2.90 25.02
CA ASN A 368 -15.02 2.12 25.85
C ASN A 368 -15.83 2.97 26.85
N GLN A 369 -15.78 4.30 26.75
CA GLN A 369 -16.63 5.24 27.49
C GLN A 369 -17.46 6.05 26.50
#